data_AF-A0AAV4W2D7-F1
#
_entry.id   AF-A0AAV4W2D7-F1
#
_cell.length_a   1.000
_cell.length_b   1.000
_cell.length_c   1.000
_cell.angle_alpha   90.00
_cell.angle_beta   90.00
_cell.angle_gamma   90.00
#
_symmetry.space_group_name_H-M   'P 1'
#
loop_
_entity.id
_entity.type
_entity.pdbx_description
1 polymer ?
#
loop_
_entity_poly.entity_id
_entity_poly.type
_entity_poly.pdbx_seq_one_letter_code
_entity_poly.pdbx_strand_id
1 'polypeptide(L)'
;MPFVFVGDEAFPLKNYLMRPFPGNALSKERRILNFRLSKARRCVENAFGIMAERFRIFRKPITASVETCKAIVAATVCLHNFLQLADDAMPPLKRRYCPPGFSDTFSPDGDTILGLWRQEKCALKTVGRFGSNMHTKSAAQWNISAV
;
A
#
# COMPACT_ATOMS: atom_id res chain seq x y z
N MET A 1 15.24 -21.38 -10.52
CA MET A 1 15.51 -19.94 -10.29
C MET A 1 15.75 -19.72 -8.81
N PRO A 2 16.82 -19.02 -8.40
CA PRO A 2 17.05 -18.67 -7.00
C PRO A 2 16.06 -17.62 -6.50
N PHE A 3 15.68 -17.69 -5.22
CA PHE A 3 14.84 -16.69 -4.57
C PHE A 3 15.72 -15.51 -4.09
N VAL A 4 15.46 -14.31 -4.60
CA VAL A 4 16.19 -13.10 -4.25
C VAL A 4 15.23 -11.96 -3.97
N PHE A 5 15.61 -11.05 -3.07
CA PHE A 5 14.91 -9.79 -2.90
C PHE A 5 15.20 -8.85 -4.08
N VAL A 6 14.22 -8.03 -4.42
CA VAL A 6 14.37 -6.97 -5.43
C VAL A 6 14.59 -5.66 -4.71
N GLY A 7 15.79 -5.12 -4.84
CA GLY A 7 16.18 -3.82 -4.29
C GLY A 7 16.09 -2.71 -5.33
N ASP A 8 16.12 -1.48 -4.82
CA ASP A 8 16.34 -0.30 -5.63
C ASP A 8 17.84 -0.06 -5.90
N GLU A 9 18.15 0.86 -6.81
CA GLU A 9 19.50 1.26 -7.20
C GLU A 9 20.32 1.83 -6.02
N ALA A 10 19.67 2.31 -4.96
CA ALA A 10 20.33 2.77 -3.74
C ALA A 10 21.00 1.64 -2.95
N PHE A 11 20.58 0.38 -3.12
CA PHE A 11 21.12 -0.76 -2.37
C PHE A 11 22.29 -1.42 -3.11
N PRO A 12 23.29 -1.97 -2.41
CA PRO A 12 24.35 -2.74 -3.05
C PRO A 12 23.82 -4.09 -3.57
N LEU A 13 24.43 -4.60 -4.65
CA LEU A 13 24.15 -5.96 -5.13
C LEU A 13 24.67 -6.98 -4.10
N LYS A 14 23.84 -7.96 -3.74
CA LYS A 14 24.21 -9.04 -2.82
C LYS A 14 23.72 -10.39 -3.34
N ASN A 15 24.26 -11.49 -2.81
CA ASN A 15 23.83 -12.85 -3.18
C ASN A 15 22.33 -13.11 -2.97
N TYR A 16 21.68 -12.31 -2.14
CA TYR A 16 20.25 -12.38 -1.81
C TYR A 16 19.45 -11.15 -2.27
N LEU A 17 20.09 -10.14 -2.90
CA LEU A 17 19.47 -8.87 -3.27
C LEU A 17 19.89 -8.46 -4.68
N MET A 18 18.95 -8.48 -5.60
CA MET A 18 19.13 -8.02 -6.97
C MET A 18 18.74 -6.56 -7.10
N ARG A 19 19.56 -5.76 -7.79
CA ARG A 19 19.29 -4.35 -8.09
C ARG A 19 19.28 -4.09 -9.59
N PRO A 20 18.64 -3.00 -10.06
CA PRO A 20 18.80 -2.53 -11.43
C PRO A 20 20.27 -2.23 -11.75
N PHE A 21 20.64 -2.47 -13.00
CA PHE A 21 21.90 -1.98 -13.56
C PHE A 21 21.89 -0.45 -13.64
N PRO A 22 22.95 0.24 -13.17
CA PRO A 22 23.03 1.69 -13.21
C PRO A 22 23.34 2.21 -14.62
N GLY A 23 22.94 3.46 -14.90
CA GLY A 23 23.26 4.19 -16.12
C GLY A 23 22.28 4.01 -17.28
N ASN A 24 22.40 4.87 -18.30
CA ASN A 24 21.42 4.99 -19.39
C ASN A 24 21.81 4.20 -20.66
N ALA A 25 23.10 3.95 -20.89
CA ALA A 25 23.61 3.20 -22.03
C ALA A 25 23.71 1.69 -21.72
N LEU A 26 22.55 1.06 -21.53
CA LEU A 26 22.46 -0.36 -21.18
C LEU A 26 22.31 -1.25 -22.42
N SER A 27 22.98 -2.42 -22.41
CA SER A 27 22.73 -3.47 -23.40
C SER A 27 21.26 -3.93 -23.34
N LYS A 28 20.80 -4.56 -24.42
CA LYS A 28 19.41 -5.03 -24.54
C LYS A 28 19.02 -5.95 -23.37
N GLU A 29 19.91 -6.85 -22.95
CA GLU A 29 19.69 -7.81 -21.88
C GLU A 29 19.55 -7.11 -20.53
N ARG A 30 20.40 -6.12 -20.26
CA ARG A 30 20.35 -5.32 -19.03
C ARG A 30 19.07 -4.50 -18.94
N ARG A 31 18.62 -3.93 -20.07
CA ARG A 31 17.33 -3.22 -20.15
C ARG A 31 16.16 -4.14 -19.85
N ILE A 32 16.16 -5.36 -20.39
CA ILE A 32 15.12 -6.36 -20.13
C ILE A 32 15.11 -6.75 -18.64
N LEU A 33 16.28 -6.95 -18.02
CA LEU A 33 16.34 -7.22 -16.58
C LEU A 33 15.77 -6.05 -15.77
N ASN A 34 16.24 -4.82 -16.02
CA ASN A 34 15.75 -3.64 -15.31
C ASN A 34 14.24 -3.47 -15.45
N PHE A 35 13.69 -3.70 -16.64
CA PHE A 35 12.25 -3.69 -16.88
C PHE A 35 11.52 -4.72 -16.01
N ARG A 36 12.02 -5.96 -15.93
CA ARG A 36 11.43 -7.01 -15.09
C ARG A 36 11.50 -6.68 -13.61
N LEU A 37 12.61 -6.12 -13.14
CA LEU A 37 12.77 -5.68 -11.74
C LEU A 37 11.82 -4.53 -11.41
N SER A 38 11.70 -3.54 -12.28
CA SER A 38 10.72 -2.45 -12.13
C SER A 38 9.29 -2.98 -12.12
N LYS A 39 8.96 -3.96 -12.97
CA LYS A 39 7.65 -4.63 -12.97
C LYS A 39 7.37 -5.36 -11.65
N ALA A 40 8.36 -6.04 -11.08
CA ALA A 40 8.22 -6.70 -9.78
C ALA A 40 8.00 -5.68 -8.64
N ARG A 41 8.77 -4.58 -8.61
CA ARG A 41 8.62 -3.52 -7.60
C ARG A 41 7.29 -2.78 -7.69
N ARG A 42 6.71 -2.66 -8.89
CA ARG A 42 5.40 -2.02 -9.09
C ARG A 42 4.30 -2.60 -8.20
N CYS A 43 4.35 -3.90 -7.91
CA CYS A 43 3.35 -4.55 -7.06
C CYS A 43 3.35 -3.93 -5.64
N VAL A 44 4.53 -3.80 -5.03
CA VAL A 44 4.65 -3.18 -3.70
C VAL A 44 4.39 -1.68 -3.75
N GLU A 45 4.83 -0.99 -4.80
CA GLU A 45 4.56 0.44 -5.00
C GLU A 45 3.05 0.73 -5.08
N ASN A 46 2.31 -0.05 -5.88
CA ASN A 46 0.86 0.05 -5.96
C ASN A 46 0.20 -0.23 -4.60
N ALA A 47 0.61 -1.29 -3.90
CA ALA A 47 0.01 -1.64 -2.62
C ALA A 47 0.20 -0.51 -1.59
N PHE A 48 1.43 -0.02 -1.40
CA PHE A 48 1.71 1.07 -0.46
C PHE A 48 1.08 2.39 -0.92
N GLY A 49 1.07 2.69 -2.22
CA GLY A 49 0.42 3.87 -2.78
C GLY A 49 -1.08 3.91 -2.50
N ILE A 50 -1.78 2.80 -2.76
CA ILE A 50 -3.21 2.65 -2.47
C ILE A 50 -3.46 2.71 -0.96
N MET A 51 -2.65 2.04 -0.14
CA MET A 51 -2.77 2.12 1.32
C MET A 51 -2.58 3.56 1.82
N ALA A 52 -1.64 4.33 1.28
CA ALA A 52 -1.43 5.71 1.68
C ALA A 52 -2.57 6.65 1.25
N GLU A 53 -3.18 6.40 0.08
CA GLU A 53 -4.37 7.13 -0.36
C GLU A 53 -5.56 6.82 0.56
N ARG A 54 -5.78 5.55 0.88
CA ARG A 54 -6.96 5.07 1.62
C ARG A 54 -6.86 5.30 3.13
N PHE A 55 -5.68 5.11 3.71
CA PHE A 55 -5.46 5.23 5.15
C PHE A 55 -4.73 6.54 5.47
N ARG A 56 -5.49 7.50 6.02
CA ARG A 56 -4.98 8.84 6.38
C ARG A 56 -3.79 8.82 7.34
N ILE A 57 -3.59 7.74 8.09
CA ILE A 57 -2.45 7.57 9.01
C ILE A 57 -1.09 7.64 8.31
N PHE A 58 -1.02 7.26 7.02
CA PHE A 58 0.21 7.31 6.24
C PHE A 58 0.45 8.64 5.53
N ARG A 59 -0.51 9.57 5.58
CA ARG A 59 -0.37 10.90 4.95
C ARG A 59 0.49 11.87 5.77
N LYS A 60 0.82 11.51 7.00
CA LYS A 60 1.69 12.27 7.90
C LYS A 60 2.67 11.32 8.58
N PRO A 61 3.83 11.81 9.05
CA PRO A 61 4.70 11.02 9.92
C PRO A 61 3.90 10.48 11.11
N ILE A 62 4.09 9.20 11.40
CA ILE A 62 3.43 8.53 12.52
C ILE A 62 4.21 8.83 13.80
N THR A 63 3.62 9.63 14.69
CA THR A 63 4.20 9.93 16.00
C THR A 63 3.82 8.83 17.01
N ALA A 64 4.55 7.72 16.99
CA ALA A 64 4.36 6.59 17.92
C ALA A 64 5.68 5.82 18.12
N SER A 65 5.72 4.85 19.03
CA SER A 65 6.87 3.95 19.16
C SER A 65 7.03 3.06 17.93
N VAL A 66 8.23 2.50 17.75
CA VAL A 66 8.53 1.60 16.61
C VAL A 66 7.60 0.36 16.64
N GLU A 67 7.30 -0.16 17.82
CA GLU A 67 6.42 -1.30 18.03
C GLU A 67 4.99 -0.97 17.59
N THR A 68 4.50 0.21 17.96
CA THR A 68 3.19 0.69 17.53
C THR A 68 3.16 0.94 16.01
N CYS A 69 4.20 1.51 15.43
CA CYS A 69 4.31 1.69 13.98
C CYS A 69 4.26 0.34 13.24
N LYS A 70 4.97 -0.68 13.73
CA LYS A 70 4.90 -2.05 13.17
C LYS A 70 3.49 -2.61 13.23
N ALA A 71 2.81 -2.46 14.36
CA ALA A 71 1.43 -2.92 14.54
C ALA A 71 0.46 -2.18 13.60
N ILE A 72 0.61 -0.86 13.45
CA ILE A 72 -0.18 -0.04 12.52
C ILE A 72 -0.01 -0.56 11.09
N VAL A 73 1.23 -0.73 10.62
CA VAL A 73 1.52 -1.23 9.27
C VAL A 73 0.91 -2.61 9.07
N ALA A 74 1.13 -3.56 9.99
CA ALA A 74 0.54 -4.89 9.90
C ALA A 74 -0.99 -4.86 9.83
N ALA A 75 -1.64 -4.09 10.70
CA ALA A 75 -3.09 -3.95 10.71
C ALA A 75 -3.62 -3.37 9.39
N THR A 76 -2.97 -2.34 8.84
CA THR A 76 -3.36 -1.76 7.55
C THR A 76 -3.17 -2.71 6.38
N VAL A 77 -2.13 -3.56 6.38
CA VAL A 77 -1.93 -4.59 5.36
C VAL A 77 -3.03 -5.64 5.43
N CYS A 78 -3.38 -6.12 6.62
CA CYS A 78 -4.50 -7.05 6.80
C CYS A 78 -5.81 -6.44 6.28
N LEU A 79 -6.09 -5.19 6.64
CA LEU A 79 -7.30 -4.50 6.21
C LEU A 79 -7.31 -4.21 4.70
N HIS A 80 -6.17 -3.83 4.12
CA HIS A 80 -6.00 -3.66 2.68
C HIS A 80 -6.34 -4.95 1.94
N ASN A 81 -5.78 -6.08 2.36
CA ASN A 81 -6.04 -7.38 1.75
C ASN A 81 -7.51 -7.77 1.88
N PHE A 82 -8.11 -7.58 3.05
CA PHE A 82 -9.53 -7.86 3.27
C PHE A 82 -10.44 -7.05 2.35
N LEU A 83 -10.19 -5.73 2.24
CA LEU A 83 -10.99 -4.84 1.39
C LEU A 83 -10.78 -5.13 -0.10
N GLN A 84 -9.54 -5.49 -0.50
CA GLN A 84 -9.22 -5.89 -1.87
C GLN A 84 -9.97 -7.18 -2.25
N LEU A 85 -9.97 -8.20 -1.38
CA LEU A 85 -10.71 -9.44 -1.61
C LEU A 85 -12.22 -9.19 -1.72
N ALA A 86 -12.77 -8.31 -0.88
CA ALA A 86 -14.19 -7.95 -0.95
C ALA A 86 -14.53 -7.23 -2.26
N ASP A 87 -13.67 -6.31 -2.74
CA ASP A 87 -13.83 -5.64 -4.03
C ASP A 87 -13.68 -6.62 -5.21
N ASP A 88 -12.76 -7.57 -5.13
CA ASP A 88 -12.53 -8.54 -6.21
C ASP A 88 -13.70 -9.52 -6.38
N ALA A 89 -14.43 -9.81 -5.30
CA ALA A 89 -15.69 -10.56 -5.34
C ALA A 89 -16.86 -9.77 -5.97
N MET A 90 -16.70 -8.47 -6.20
CA MET A 90 -17.73 -7.60 -6.76
C MET A 90 -17.50 -7.31 -8.26
N PRO A 91 -18.57 -7.07 -9.04
CA PRO A 91 -18.45 -6.59 -10.41
C PRO A 91 -17.66 -5.28 -10.47
N PRO A 92 -16.86 -5.04 -11.54
CA PRO A 92 -15.96 -3.88 -11.64
C PRO A 92 -16.61 -2.52 -11.33
N LEU A 93 -17.86 -2.32 -11.75
CA LEU A 93 -18.61 -1.07 -11.55
C LEU A 93 -19.05 -0.81 -10.10
N LYS A 94 -19.01 -1.84 -9.24
CA LYS A 94 -19.40 -1.74 -7.82
C LYS A 94 -18.22 -1.64 -6.86
N ARG A 95 -16.99 -1.82 -7.36
CA ARG A 95 -15.75 -1.76 -6.58
C ARG A 95 -15.51 -0.34 -6.06
N ARG A 96 -15.25 -0.20 -4.76
CA ARG A 96 -15.05 1.12 -4.13
C ARG A 96 -13.65 1.30 -3.58
N TYR A 97 -13.04 0.22 -3.10
CA TYR A 97 -11.72 0.25 -2.51
C TYR A 97 -10.63 0.39 -3.58
N CYS A 98 -10.68 -0.40 -4.64
CA CYS A 98 -9.77 -0.35 -5.79
C CYS A 98 -10.59 -0.47 -7.09
N PRO A 99 -11.26 0.63 -7.52
CA PRO A 99 -12.04 0.63 -8.76
C PRO A 99 -11.14 0.43 -9.99
N PRO A 100 -11.70 0.07 -11.16
CA PRO A 100 -10.95 -0.07 -12.40
C PRO A 100 -10.13 1.19 -12.73
N GLY A 101 -8.85 1.00 -13.08
CA GLY A 101 -7.91 2.09 -13.33
C GLY A 101 -7.31 2.73 -12.08
N PHE A 102 -7.66 2.27 -10.88
CA PHE A 102 -7.10 2.84 -9.65
C PHE A 102 -5.63 2.47 -9.46
N SER A 103 -5.24 1.21 -9.66
CA SER A 103 -3.85 0.71 -9.64
C SER A 103 -3.11 0.91 -10.96
N ASP A 104 -1.78 0.99 -10.94
CA ASP A 104 -0.97 0.99 -12.17
C ASP A 104 -1.20 -0.32 -12.95
N THR A 105 -1.36 -0.22 -14.26
CA THR A 105 -1.53 -1.37 -15.19
C THR A 105 -0.53 -1.29 -16.34
N PHE A 106 -0.55 -2.27 -17.24
CA PHE A 106 0.30 -2.30 -18.43
C PHE A 106 -0.57 -2.23 -19.68
N SER A 107 -0.16 -1.38 -20.62
CA SER A 107 -0.62 -1.42 -22.00
C SER A 107 -0.25 -2.76 -22.64
N PRO A 108 -0.98 -3.24 -23.66
CA PRO A 108 -0.54 -4.35 -24.51
C PRO A 108 0.89 -4.18 -25.06
N ASP A 109 1.33 -2.94 -25.26
CA ASP A 109 2.68 -2.60 -25.76
C ASP A 109 3.78 -2.70 -24.70
N GLY A 110 3.42 -3.01 -23.45
CA GLY A 110 4.34 -3.10 -22.31
C GLY A 110 4.60 -1.78 -21.59
N ASP A 111 4.04 -0.68 -22.10
CA ASP A 111 4.07 0.61 -21.43
C ASP A 111 3.24 0.62 -20.15
N THR A 112 3.66 1.41 -19.18
CA THR A 112 2.95 1.51 -17.89
C THR A 112 1.84 2.55 -17.99
N ILE A 113 0.62 2.14 -17.67
CA ILE A 113 -0.52 3.02 -17.48
C ILE A 113 -0.59 3.34 -15.99
N LEU A 114 -0.42 4.61 -15.64
CA LEU A 114 -0.42 5.07 -14.26
C LEU A 114 -1.82 5.02 -13.65
N GLY A 115 -1.92 4.47 -12.44
CA GLY A 115 -3.16 4.35 -11.70
C GLY A 115 -3.63 5.68 -11.12
N LEU A 116 -4.95 5.81 -10.95
CA LEU A 116 -5.56 7.00 -10.34
C LEU A 116 -5.11 7.25 -8.90
N TRP A 117 -4.59 6.25 -8.17
CA TRP A 117 -4.04 6.46 -6.83
C TRP A 117 -2.89 7.47 -6.81
N ARG A 118 -2.18 7.64 -7.94
CA ARG A 118 -1.11 8.64 -8.10
C ARG A 118 -1.63 10.06 -8.28
N GLN A 119 -2.89 10.22 -8.68
CA GLN A 119 -3.53 11.53 -8.83
C GLN A 119 -4.11 11.95 -7.49
N GLU A 120 -3.47 12.90 -6.80
CA GLU A 120 -3.94 13.41 -5.52
C GLU A 120 -5.28 14.17 -5.67
N LYS A 121 -6.39 13.45 -5.60
CA LYS A 121 -7.71 14.04 -5.31
C LYS A 121 -8.44 13.18 -4.31
N CYS A 122 -8.49 13.71 -3.09
CA CYS A 122 -9.20 13.21 -1.90
C CYS A 122 -10.51 12.45 -2.25
N ALA A 123 -10.47 11.12 -2.31
CA ALA A 123 -11.65 10.31 -2.62
C ALA A 123 -12.54 10.02 -1.39
N LEU A 124 -12.06 10.33 -0.18
CA LEU A 124 -12.78 10.08 1.07
C LEU A 124 -13.35 11.37 1.65
N LYS A 125 -14.66 11.58 1.39
CA LYS A 125 -15.45 12.62 2.05
C LYS A 125 -15.31 12.50 3.56
N THR A 126 -15.11 13.62 4.24
CA THR A 126 -15.12 13.66 5.70
C THR A 126 -16.48 13.17 6.19
N VAL A 127 -16.48 11.98 6.77
CA VAL A 127 -17.58 11.50 7.57
C VAL A 127 -17.59 12.42 8.80
N GLY A 128 -18.69 13.15 9.03
CA GLY A 128 -18.83 14.04 10.19
C GLY A 128 -18.63 13.28 11.50
N ARG A 129 -18.69 13.99 12.64
CA ARG A 129 -18.50 13.37 13.95
C ARG A 129 -19.67 12.40 14.25
N PHE A 130 -19.52 11.10 13.98
CA PHE A 130 -20.55 10.06 14.22
C PHE A 130 -20.58 9.54 15.67
N GLY A 131 -20.25 10.38 16.64
CA GLY A 131 -20.35 10.04 18.06
C GLY A 131 -19.20 10.58 18.90
N SER A 132 -19.49 10.82 20.17
CA SER A 132 -18.48 11.10 21.18
C SER A 132 -17.69 9.84 21.50
N ASN A 133 -16.36 9.89 21.42
CA ASN A 133 -15.44 8.85 21.89
C ASN A 133 -15.48 8.73 23.43
N MET A 134 -16.64 8.45 24.02
CA MET A 134 -16.78 8.14 25.45
C MET A 134 -16.52 6.65 25.68
N HIS A 135 -15.27 6.21 25.49
CA HIS A 135 -14.85 4.87 25.93
C HIS A 135 -14.50 4.81 27.42
N THR A 136 -14.56 5.92 28.17
CA THR A 136 -14.16 5.94 29.58
C THR A 136 -15.34 5.91 30.57
N LYS A 137 -16.55 6.34 30.18
CA LYS A 137 -17.67 6.41 31.13
C LYS A 137 -18.36 5.05 31.37
N SER A 138 -18.43 4.19 30.37
CA SER A 138 -19.04 2.85 30.53
C SER A 138 -18.17 1.86 31.31
N ALA A 139 -16.89 2.14 31.53
CA ALA A 139 -16.03 1.31 32.38
C ALA A 139 -16.11 1.71 33.87
N ALA A 140 -16.42 2.97 34.18
CA ALA A 140 -16.53 3.44 35.56
C ALA A 140 -17.82 2.97 36.26
N GLN A 141 -18.87 2.65 35.50
CA GLN A 141 -20.19 2.36 36.06
C GLN A 141 -20.34 0.91 36.57
N TRP A 142 -19.37 0.03 36.33
CA TRP A 142 -19.38 -1.36 36.80
C TRP A 142 -18.60 -1.60 38.10
N ASN A 143 -17.92 -0.58 38.65
CA ASN A 143 -17.08 -0.72 39.86
C ASN A 143 -17.70 -0.10 41.13
N ILE A 144 -18.97 0.32 41.14
CA ILE A 144 -19.62 0.96 42.30
C ILE A 144 -20.91 0.23 42.71
N SER A 145 -20.97 -1.10 42.57
CA SER A 145 -22.08 -1.90 43.12
C SER A 145 -21.63 -3.19 43.82
N ALA A 146 -20.37 -3.23 44.25
CA ALA A 146 -19.81 -4.33 45.03
C ALA A 146 -19.01 -3.81 46.23
N VAL A 147 -19.68 -3.06 47.10
CA VAL A 147 -19.39 -2.95 48.54
C VAL A 147 -20.71 -2.82 49.27
#